data_AF-A0A960IMY0-F1
#
_entry.id   AF-A0A960IMY0-F1
#
_cell.length_a   1.000
_cell.length_b   1.000
_cell.length_c   1.000
_cell.angle_alpha   90.00
_cell.angle_beta   90.00
_cell.angle_gamma   90.00
#
_symmetry.space_group_name_H-M   'P 1'
#
loop_
_entity.id
_entity.type
_entity.pdbx_description
1 polymer ?
#
loop_
_entity_poly.entity_id
_entity_poly.type
_entity_poly.pdbx_seq_one_letter_code
_entity_poly.pdbx_strand_id
1 'polypeptide(L)'
;MSQIQSPTPGVLSTNLHLLEQGFELIGRVPRAAYAEVGADGAKPVGPHFRHVLEHYSRFLAGVESGRVDYDARAREQAIEVDPEAARQRIRELIGGLTTLDGRDLERAAEVRLECGIGDESQQWSRSTLRRELQFLLSH
;
A
#
# COMPACT_ATOMS: atom_id res chain seq x y z
N MET A 1 -30.49 22.71 14.07
CA MET A 1 -29.16 22.83 13.43
C MET A 1 -28.20 21.91 14.17
N SER A 2 -28.19 20.62 13.82
CA SER A 2 -27.19 19.68 14.32
C SER A 2 -26.05 19.68 13.31
N GLN A 3 -24.87 20.14 13.71
CA GLN A 3 -23.70 20.09 12.85
C GLN A 3 -23.35 18.61 12.61
N ILE A 4 -23.34 18.22 11.34
CA ILE A 4 -22.87 16.93 10.88
C ILE A 4 -21.36 16.94 11.12
N GLN A 5 -20.95 16.33 12.24
CA GLN A 5 -19.56 16.02 12.49
C GLN A 5 -19.20 14.92 11.49
N SER A 6 -18.49 15.27 10.42
CA SER A 6 -17.95 14.28 9.48
C SER A 6 -17.20 13.21 10.30
N PRO A 7 -17.57 11.92 10.21
CA PRO A 7 -16.82 10.90 10.93
C PRO A 7 -15.40 10.94 10.39
N THR A 8 -14.42 11.20 11.25
CA THR A 8 -13.02 10.99 10.90
C THR A 8 -12.91 9.56 10.36
N PRO A 9 -12.53 9.36 9.09
CA PRO A 9 -12.48 8.01 8.54
C PRO A 9 -11.48 7.20 9.37
N GLY A 10 -11.89 6.01 9.83
CA GLY A 10 -10.98 5.09 10.50
C GLY A 10 -9.79 4.75 9.59
N VAL A 11 -8.66 4.33 10.15
CA VAL A 11 -7.42 4.08 9.37
C VAL A 11 -7.66 3.23 8.13
N LEU A 12 -8.53 2.21 8.21
CA LEU A 12 -8.90 1.36 7.09
C LEU A 12 -9.64 2.12 5.98
N SER A 13 -10.66 2.92 6.33
CA SER A 13 -11.39 3.71 5.33
C SER A 13 -10.54 4.82 4.73
N THR A 14 -9.58 5.38 5.47
CA THR A 14 -8.60 6.32 4.91
C THR A 14 -7.71 5.65 3.87
N ASN A 15 -7.18 4.45 4.15
CA ASN A 15 -6.38 3.69 3.17
C ASN A 15 -7.18 3.38 1.91
N LEU A 16 -8.43 2.88 2.07
CA LEU A 16 -9.33 2.61 0.95
C LEU A 16 -9.57 3.86 0.10
N HIS A 17 -9.86 4.99 0.74
CA HIS A 17 -10.10 6.25 0.04
C HIS A 17 -8.88 6.73 -0.76
N LEU A 18 -7.67 6.61 -0.20
CA LEU A 18 -6.45 7.01 -0.92
C LEU A 18 -6.12 6.07 -2.07
N LEU A 19 -6.37 4.77 -1.92
CA LEU A 19 -6.24 3.81 -3.03
C LEU A 19 -7.23 4.14 -4.16
N GLU A 20 -8.48 4.48 -3.84
CA GLU A 20 -9.47 4.94 -4.84
C GLU A 20 -9.01 6.23 -5.54
N GLN A 21 -8.47 7.20 -4.80
CA GLN A 21 -7.89 8.41 -5.40
C GLN A 21 -6.71 8.08 -6.32
N GLY A 22 -5.82 7.16 -5.89
CA GLY A 22 -4.71 6.68 -6.70
C GLY A 22 -5.19 6.02 -8.00
N PHE A 23 -6.23 5.19 -7.92
CA PHE A 23 -6.86 4.57 -9.08
C PHE A 23 -7.37 5.60 -10.10
N GLU A 24 -8.08 6.63 -9.61
CA GLU A 24 -8.59 7.72 -10.43
C GLU A 24 -7.48 8.57 -11.04
N LEU A 25 -6.42 8.84 -10.27
CA LEU A 25 -5.26 9.60 -10.73
C LEU A 25 -4.54 8.87 -11.88
N ILE A 26 -4.23 7.58 -11.71
CA ILE A 26 -3.54 6.79 -12.75
C ILE A 26 -4.35 6.79 -14.05
N GLY A 27 -5.68 6.69 -13.98
CA GLY A 27 -6.55 6.75 -15.16
C GLY A 27 -6.52 8.07 -15.93
N ARG A 28 -5.94 9.14 -15.35
CA ARG A 28 -5.79 10.46 -15.98
C ARG A 28 -4.35 10.75 -16.42
N VAL A 29 -3.38 9.92 -16.03
CA VAL A 29 -1.98 10.10 -16.40
C VAL A 29 -1.72 9.50 -17.78
N PRO A 30 -1.19 10.28 -18.75
CA PRO A 30 -0.78 9.73 -20.04
C PRO A 30 0.29 8.66 -19.88
N ARG A 31 0.23 7.59 -20.68
CA ARG A 31 1.17 6.46 -20.60
C ARG A 31 2.65 6.88 -20.64
N ALA A 32 3.00 7.88 -21.44
CA ALA A 32 4.36 8.41 -21.51
C ALA A 32 4.80 9.00 -20.15
N ALA A 33 3.99 9.86 -19.53
CA ALA A 33 4.29 10.42 -18.20
C ALA A 33 4.28 9.35 -17.09
N TYR A 34 3.58 8.24 -17.31
CA TYR A 34 3.55 7.12 -16.37
C TYR A 34 4.86 6.34 -16.36
N ALA A 35 5.35 5.95 -17.54
CA ALA A 35 6.44 4.98 -17.68
C ALA A 35 7.81 5.63 -17.94
N GLU A 36 7.85 6.86 -18.45
CA GLU A 36 9.06 7.49 -18.95
C GLU A 36 9.54 8.64 -18.06
N VAL A 37 10.85 8.87 -18.07
CA VAL A 37 11.46 10.04 -17.42
C VAL A 37 11.07 11.29 -18.21
N GLY A 38 10.56 12.30 -17.51
CA GLY A 38 10.20 13.58 -18.13
C GLY A 38 11.40 14.26 -18.80
N ALA A 39 11.14 15.11 -19.79
CA ALA A 39 12.21 15.85 -20.49
C ALA A 39 13.03 16.77 -19.55
N ASP A 40 12.46 17.12 -18.38
CA ASP A 40 13.07 17.87 -17.29
C ASP A 40 13.77 16.98 -16.24
N GLY A 41 13.82 15.66 -16.46
CA GLY A 41 14.38 14.69 -15.52
C GLY A 41 13.40 14.23 -14.44
N ALA A 42 12.11 14.59 -14.53
CA ALA A 42 11.10 14.11 -13.59
C ALA A 42 11.03 12.58 -13.58
N LYS A 43 11.03 11.98 -12.39
CA LYS A 43 10.92 10.52 -12.27
C LYS A 43 9.54 10.05 -12.75
N PRO A 44 9.47 8.90 -13.45
CA PRO A 44 8.20 8.33 -13.87
C PRO A 44 7.30 8.01 -12.67
N VAL A 45 5.98 8.13 -12.89
CA VAL A 45 4.95 7.87 -11.89
C VAL A 45 4.86 6.38 -11.53
N GLY A 46 5.06 5.49 -12.51
CA GLY A 46 4.89 4.05 -12.35
C GLY A 46 5.75 3.42 -11.27
N PRO A 47 7.08 3.64 -11.22
CA PRO A 47 7.94 3.10 -10.15
C PRO A 47 7.54 3.55 -8.75
N HIS A 48 7.00 4.77 -8.60
CA HIS A 48 6.47 5.23 -7.32
C HIS A 48 5.21 4.45 -6.92
N PHE A 49 4.25 4.31 -7.84
CA PHE A 49 3.06 3.49 -7.57
C PHE A 49 3.42 2.03 -7.29
N ARG A 50 4.32 1.41 -8.06
CA ARG A 50 4.78 0.05 -7.76
C ARG A 50 5.26 -0.07 -6.32
N HIS A 51 6.11 0.86 -5.87
CA HIS A 51 6.62 0.83 -4.49
C HIS A 51 5.48 0.86 -3.45
N VAL A 52 4.52 1.76 -3.60
CA VAL A 52 3.38 1.87 -2.69
C VAL A 52 2.53 0.59 -2.73
N LEU A 53 2.17 0.11 -3.92
CA LEU A 53 1.32 -1.07 -4.09
C LEU A 53 2.01 -2.35 -3.61
N GLU A 54 3.33 -2.47 -3.72
CA GLU A 54 4.12 -3.56 -3.15
C GLU A 54 3.93 -3.63 -1.62
N HIS A 55 3.97 -2.50 -0.91
CA HIS A 55 3.73 -2.49 0.54
C HIS A 55 2.34 -2.98 0.91
N TYR A 56 1.30 -2.50 0.22
CA TYR A 56 -0.06 -3.01 0.43
C TYR A 56 -0.19 -4.50 0.12
N SER A 57 0.52 -4.97 -0.92
CA SER A 57 0.58 -6.39 -1.27
C SER A 57 1.17 -7.23 -0.15
N ARG A 58 2.25 -6.74 0.47
CA ARG A 58 2.91 -7.41 1.59
C ARG A 58 2.07 -7.40 2.86
N PHE A 59 1.43 -6.27 3.14
CA PHE A 59 0.48 -6.19 4.23
C PHE A 59 -0.62 -7.25 4.09
N LEU A 60 -1.33 -7.29 2.95
CA LEU A 60 -2.42 -8.25 2.75
C LEU A 60 -1.94 -9.71 2.77
N ALA A 61 -0.78 -10.01 2.20
CA ALA A 61 -0.19 -11.35 2.26
C ALA A 61 0.13 -11.82 3.70
N GLY A 62 0.41 -10.87 4.60
CA GLY A 62 0.73 -11.13 6.01
C GLY A 62 -0.46 -11.10 6.97
N VAL A 63 -1.65 -10.67 6.54
CA VAL A 63 -2.83 -10.54 7.40
C VAL A 63 -3.21 -11.87 8.05
N GLU A 64 -3.29 -12.94 7.27
CA GLU A 64 -3.75 -14.25 7.77
C GLU A 64 -2.78 -14.83 8.79
N SER A 65 -1.48 -14.81 8.46
CA SER A 65 -0.41 -15.36 9.29
C SER A 65 -0.04 -14.47 10.49
N GLY A 66 -0.43 -13.19 10.47
CA GLY A 66 0.04 -12.17 11.41
C GLY A 66 1.51 -11.80 11.21
N ARG A 67 2.11 -12.13 10.06
CA ARG A 67 3.52 -11.82 9.75
C ARG A 67 3.61 -11.06 8.44
N VAL A 68 3.94 -9.77 8.52
CA VAL A 68 4.07 -8.89 7.36
C VAL A 68 5.55 -8.72 7.02
N ASP A 69 5.95 -9.30 5.89
CA ASP A 69 7.31 -9.19 5.37
C ASP A 69 7.36 -8.15 4.24
N TYR A 70 7.66 -6.89 4.58
CA TYR A 70 7.73 -5.82 3.58
C TYR A 70 8.95 -5.97 2.66
N ASP A 71 9.99 -6.71 3.08
CA ASP A 71 11.21 -6.92 2.30
C ASP A 71 11.09 -8.03 1.27
N ALA A 72 10.02 -8.83 1.34
CA ALA A 72 9.78 -9.88 0.36
C ALA A 72 9.70 -9.25 -1.04
N ARG A 73 10.55 -9.74 -1.97
CA ARG A 73 10.65 -9.18 -3.32
C ARG A 73 9.74 -9.92 -4.30
N ALA A 74 8.64 -9.31 -4.68
CA ALA A 74 7.79 -9.74 -5.80
C ALA A 74 7.78 -8.55 -6.74
N ARG A 75 8.75 -8.53 -7.65
CA ARG A 75 8.92 -7.40 -8.56
C ARG A 75 7.88 -7.52 -9.66
N GLU A 76 6.69 -6.97 -9.42
CA GLU A 76 5.62 -6.87 -10.42
C GLU A 76 5.96 -5.76 -11.43
N GLN A 77 6.97 -6.01 -12.28
CA GLN A 77 7.52 -5.00 -13.21
C GLN A 77 6.47 -4.38 -14.14
N ALA A 78 5.39 -5.10 -14.44
CA ALA A 78 4.29 -4.59 -15.25
C ALA A 78 3.68 -3.30 -14.65
N ILE A 79 3.61 -3.21 -13.33
CA ILE A 79 3.07 -2.02 -12.62
C ILE A 79 3.91 -0.77 -12.91
N GLU A 80 5.21 -0.89 -13.21
CA GLU A 80 6.06 0.28 -13.46
C GLU A 80 5.78 0.96 -14.80
N VAL A 81 5.26 0.23 -15.77
CA VAL A 81 5.19 0.67 -17.17
C VAL A 81 3.79 0.59 -17.77
N ASP A 82 2.86 -0.07 -17.09
CA ASP A 82 1.47 -0.23 -17.52
C ASP A 82 0.51 0.37 -16.47
N PRO A 83 -0.08 1.55 -16.76
CA PRO A 83 -1.09 2.17 -15.91
C PRO A 83 -2.27 1.25 -15.60
N GLU A 84 -2.69 0.42 -16.55
CA GLU A 84 -3.83 -0.48 -16.34
C GLU A 84 -3.46 -1.65 -15.43
N ALA A 85 -2.23 -2.16 -15.50
CA ALA A 85 -1.74 -3.14 -14.53
C ALA A 85 -1.75 -2.58 -13.11
N ALA A 86 -1.34 -1.33 -12.92
CA ALA A 86 -1.38 -0.67 -11.62
C ALA A 86 -2.81 -0.45 -11.11
N ARG A 87 -3.73 -0.02 -11.98
CA ARG A 87 -5.15 0.14 -11.66
C ARG A 87 -5.81 -1.19 -11.28
N GLN A 88 -5.48 -2.26 -12.00
CA GLN A 88 -5.95 -3.60 -11.68
C GLN A 88 -5.45 -4.04 -10.30
N ARG A 89 -4.17 -3.84 -10.01
CA ARG A 89 -3.59 -4.13 -8.70
C ARG A 89 -4.29 -3.35 -7.58
N ILE A 90 -4.57 -2.06 -7.78
CA ILE A 90 -5.30 -1.25 -6.79
C ILE A 90 -6.68 -1.84 -6.50
N ARG A 91 -7.43 -2.28 -7.51
CA ARG A 91 -8.75 -2.91 -7.30
C ARG A 91 -8.65 -4.18 -6.44
N GLU A 92 -7.64 -5.00 -6.68
CA GLU A 92 -7.40 -6.22 -5.89
C GLU A 92 -7.06 -5.88 -4.44
N LEU A 93 -6.21 -4.87 -4.23
CA LEU A 93 -5.84 -4.39 -2.89
C LEU A 93 -7.05 -3.81 -2.14
N ILE A 94 -7.88 -3.01 -2.81
CA ILE A 94 -9.15 -2.53 -2.27
C ILE A 94 -10.02 -3.71 -1.86
N GLY A 95 -10.19 -4.70 -2.75
CA GLY A 95 -10.95 -5.92 -2.46
C GLY A 95 -10.46 -6.65 -1.21
N GLY A 96 -9.15 -6.87 -1.09
CA GLY A 96 -8.54 -7.50 0.09
C GLY A 96 -8.69 -6.66 1.37
N LEU A 97 -8.56 -5.34 1.29
CA LEU A 97 -8.75 -4.46 2.46
C LEU A 97 -10.21 -4.43 2.92
N THR A 98 -11.16 -4.52 2.00
CA THR A 98 -12.59 -4.53 2.35
C THR A 98 -13.04 -5.76 3.13
N THR A 99 -12.25 -6.83 3.15
CA THR A 99 -12.55 -8.03 3.96
C THR A 99 -12.17 -7.86 5.43
N LEU A 100 -11.43 -6.81 5.79
CA LEU A 100 -10.98 -6.58 7.16
C LEU A 100 -12.05 -5.83 7.95
N ASP A 101 -12.24 -6.24 9.20
CA ASP A 101 -13.11 -5.54 10.15
C ASP A 101 -12.33 -4.89 11.31
N GLY A 102 -13.05 -4.18 12.19
CA GLY A 102 -12.43 -3.52 13.34
C GLY A 102 -11.72 -4.46 14.32
N ARG A 103 -12.10 -5.74 14.38
CA ARG A 103 -11.44 -6.75 15.23
C ARG A 103 -10.15 -7.23 14.59
N ASP A 104 -10.11 -7.37 13.26
CA ASP A 104 -8.87 -7.68 12.56
C ASP A 104 -7.80 -6.62 12.83
N LEU A 105 -8.18 -5.34 12.85
CA LEU A 105 -7.25 -4.24 13.10
C LEU A 105 -6.53 -4.33 14.45
N GLU A 106 -7.14 -4.95 15.45
CA GLU A 106 -6.54 -5.14 16.78
C GLU A 106 -5.66 -6.39 16.87
N ARG A 107 -5.61 -7.23 15.83
CA ARG A 107 -4.73 -8.40 15.80
C ARG A 107 -3.27 -7.96 15.86
N ALA A 108 -2.51 -8.63 16.73
CA ALA A 108 -1.07 -8.50 16.78
C ALA A 108 -0.46 -8.95 15.45
N ALA A 109 0.59 -8.26 15.03
CA ALA A 109 1.39 -8.61 13.87
C ALA A 109 2.87 -8.57 14.22
N GLU A 110 3.67 -9.38 13.55
CA GLU A 110 5.12 -9.23 13.49
C GLU A 110 5.48 -8.70 12.12
N VAL A 111 6.34 -7.69 12.07
CA VAL A 111 6.71 -7.02 10.83
C VAL A 111 8.20 -7.00 10.62
N ARG A 112 8.60 -7.15 9.37
CA ARG A 112 9.99 -7.01 8.94
C ARG A 112 10.07 -5.96 7.84
N LEU A 113 11.00 -5.03 8.00
CA LEU A 113 11.32 -3.96 7.08
C LEU A 113 12.83 -3.71 7.19
N GLU A 114 13.51 -3.56 6.05
CA GLU A 114 14.98 -3.63 5.93
C GLU A 114 15.67 -2.74 6.96
N CYS A 115 16.27 -3.37 7.97
CA CYS A 115 16.93 -2.69 9.09
C CYS A 115 18.42 -3.06 9.12
N GLY A 116 19.16 -2.68 8.08
CA GLY A 116 20.62 -2.69 8.05
C GLY A 116 21.30 -4.05 8.27
N ILE A 117 22.61 -3.99 8.50
CA ILE A 117 23.52 -5.15 8.57
C ILE A 117 23.31 -5.89 9.91
N GLY A 118 22.74 -7.10 9.87
CA GLY A 118 22.52 -7.95 11.03
C GLY A 118 21.91 -9.31 10.65
N ASP A 119 21.84 -10.24 11.61
CA ASP A 119 21.26 -11.59 11.42
C ASP A 119 19.77 -11.51 11.04
N GLU A 120 19.37 -12.24 9.99
CA GLU A 120 18.01 -12.28 9.44
C GLU A 120 16.97 -12.78 10.46
N SER A 121 17.41 -13.51 11.48
CA SER A 121 16.56 -14.08 12.53
C SER A 121 16.06 -13.07 13.58
N GLN A 122 16.67 -11.88 13.66
CA GLN A 122 16.37 -10.88 14.72
C GLN A 122 15.61 -9.63 14.24
N GLN A 123 15.13 -9.61 13.00
CA GLN A 123 14.58 -8.39 12.36
C GLN A 123 13.05 -8.26 12.39
N TRP A 124 12.36 -9.03 13.25
CA TRP A 124 10.91 -8.94 13.40
C TRP A 124 10.53 -8.02 14.56
N SER A 125 9.69 -7.03 14.27
CA SER A 125 9.17 -6.08 15.26
C SER A 125 7.70 -6.33 15.54
N ARG A 126 7.30 -6.21 16.81
CA ARG A 126 5.90 -6.32 17.21
C ARG A 126 5.10 -5.09 16.76
N SER A 127 3.90 -5.33 16.22
CA SER A 127 2.98 -4.31 15.75
C SER A 127 1.51 -4.80 15.86
N THR A 128 0.58 -4.08 15.24
CA THR A 128 -0.81 -4.48 15.01
C THR A 128 -1.21 -4.16 13.58
N LEU A 129 -2.22 -4.85 13.03
CA LEU A 129 -2.71 -4.53 11.68
C LEU A 129 -3.16 -3.07 11.55
N ARG A 130 -3.73 -2.48 12.61
CA ARG A 130 -4.03 -1.04 12.69
C ARG A 130 -2.78 -0.18 12.49
N ARG A 131 -1.70 -0.48 13.21
CA ARG A 131 -0.45 0.28 13.17
C ARG A 131 0.24 0.17 11.81
N GLU A 132 0.10 -0.97 11.16
CA GLU A 132 0.61 -1.19 9.81
C GLU A 132 -0.19 -0.44 8.75
N LEU A 133 -1.52 -0.38 8.87
CA LEU A 133 -2.33 0.52 8.03
C LEU A 133 -1.95 2.00 8.22
N GLN A 134 -1.49 2.42 9.40
CA GLN A 134 -0.97 3.78 9.60
C GLN A 134 0.39 3.99 8.93
N PHE A 135 1.25 2.96 8.93
CA PHE A 135 2.52 2.98 8.20
C PHE A 135 2.30 3.07 6.69
N LEU A 136 1.31 2.36 6.15
CA LEU A 136 0.95 2.45 4.74
C LEU A 136 0.48 3.86 4.33
N LEU A 137 -0.19 4.60 5.23
CA LEU A 137 -0.59 5.99 4.99
C LEU A 137 0.59 6.99 4.94
N SER A 138 1.77 6.61 5.43
CA SER A 138 2.95 7.49 5.40
C SER A 138 3.79 7.38 4.12
N HIS A 139 3.37 6.54 3.17
CA HIS A 139 4.00 6.35 1.86
C HIS A 139 3.19 7.07 0.79
#